data_AF-A0A7V3HBK2-F1
#
_entry.id   AF-A0A7V3HBK2-F1
#
_cell.length_a   1.000
_cell.length_b   1.000
_cell.length_c   1.000
_cell.angle_alpha   90.00
_cell.angle_beta   90.00
_cell.angle_gamma   90.00
#
_symmetry.space_group_name_H-M   'P 1'
#
loop_
_entity.id
_entity.type
_entity.pdbx_description
1 polymer ?
#
loop_
_entity_poly.entity_id
_entity_poly.type
_entity_poly.pdbx_seq_one_letter_code
_entity_poly.pdbx_strand_id
1 'polypeptide(L)'
;EVNIEDKRGEGGGEGEGEEEQKQESHQQIDMNFLQKEEEKEEEDESMKKFEPFTYINEENLKRLIYLFLIRKEDPWVIAIVLSYLKPELARQALSMFPVEIQAKVALESLRVRQASKEQIEAIDNDIKNNVDFVMGGIEQLTKMLEDADAQTKKNIIEYLKTQKPDIYEKIKKVLLTFEDILSFADKDVQTIIRSVSSEDVARALKNADPQMQEKFFKNMSQGAVNTVKEIMEYAGDLNQQQIDEAQMKILDNIKALEAEGKISSYRRSDEGVYIVDIGDISADEERKKRFAKITKQENTGEKNINLEEYMQAAVNFFNQNDFNSALQYFEYIVGADPNNAAAWQYLGSTYYSLNRMDDSVSAYEKYVELTNDQQTAAWLNDIKKQLGK
;
A
#
# COMPACT_ATOMS: atom_id res chain seq x y z
N GLU A 1 28.86 57.36 5.11
CA GLU A 1 29.97 58.08 4.44
C GLU A 1 30.73 57.11 3.55
N VAL A 2 30.46 57.12 2.25
CA VAL A 2 31.44 57.20 1.15
C VAL A 2 30.71 57.93 0.04
N ASN A 3 31.35 58.98 -0.47
CA ASN A 3 30.85 59.99 -1.39
C ASN A 3 31.44 59.74 -2.80
N ILE A 4 31.04 60.59 -3.76
CA ILE A 4 31.56 60.89 -5.11
C ILE A 4 30.41 60.68 -6.13
N GLU A 5 29.64 61.74 -6.42
CA GLU A 5 29.87 62.76 -7.48
C GLU A 5 29.73 62.17 -8.89
N ASP A 6 29.14 62.78 -9.91
CA ASP A 6 28.43 64.05 -10.16
C ASP A 6 28.18 64.01 -11.69
N LYS A 7 27.02 64.46 -12.18
CA LYS A 7 26.93 65.12 -13.50
C LYS A 7 25.51 65.61 -13.80
N ARG A 8 25.41 66.94 -13.71
CA ARG A 8 24.41 67.82 -14.31
C ARG A 8 24.20 67.58 -15.80
N GLY A 9 22.96 67.81 -16.23
CA GLY A 9 22.58 68.21 -17.58
C GLY A 9 21.33 69.09 -17.49
N GLU A 10 21.52 70.41 -17.51
CA GLU A 10 20.48 71.42 -17.66
C GLU A 10 20.00 71.48 -19.12
N GLY A 11 18.75 71.89 -19.33
CA GLY A 11 18.22 72.26 -20.65
C GLY A 11 16.72 72.53 -20.61
N GLY A 12 16.37 73.78 -20.30
CA GLY A 12 14.99 74.27 -20.28
C GLY A 12 14.37 74.48 -21.67
N GLY A 13 13.06 74.61 -21.68
CA GLY A 13 12.24 75.03 -22.82
C GLY A 13 10.80 75.24 -22.40
N GLU A 14 10.41 76.50 -22.22
CA GLU A 14 9.03 76.96 -22.02
C GLU A 14 8.21 76.82 -23.31
N GLY A 15 6.89 76.62 -23.17
CA GLY A 15 5.92 76.66 -24.27
C GLY A 15 4.50 76.39 -23.79
N GLU A 16 3.73 77.47 -23.66
CA GLU A 16 2.34 77.60 -23.17
C GLU A 16 1.29 76.78 -23.95
N GLY A 17 0.14 76.49 -23.31
CA GLY A 17 -1.03 75.95 -24.01
C GLY A 17 -2.19 75.48 -23.12
N GLU A 18 -2.86 76.45 -22.49
CA GLU A 18 -4.30 76.55 -22.18
C GLU A 18 -5.05 75.53 -21.28
N GLU A 19 -5.87 76.15 -20.44
CA GLU A 19 -6.73 75.66 -19.36
C GLU A 19 -8.00 74.97 -19.87
N GLU A 20 -8.53 73.99 -19.10
CA GLU A 20 -9.98 73.95 -18.81
C GLU A 20 -10.29 73.12 -17.53
N GLN A 21 -10.47 73.87 -16.43
CA GLN A 21 -11.44 73.73 -15.34
C GLN A 21 -12.07 72.35 -15.01
N LYS A 22 -11.87 71.84 -13.77
CA LYS A 22 -12.87 71.93 -12.67
C LYS A 22 -12.51 71.14 -11.40
N GLN A 23 -12.51 71.90 -10.30
CA GLN A 23 -13.00 71.60 -8.93
C GLN A 23 -12.32 70.52 -8.07
N GLU A 24 -11.52 71.02 -7.13
CA GLU A 24 -11.29 70.39 -5.81
C GLU A 24 -12.52 70.54 -4.90
N SER A 25 -12.83 69.49 -4.12
CA SER A 25 -13.06 69.63 -2.67
C SER A 25 -13.11 68.26 -2.00
N HIS A 26 -12.20 68.04 -1.06
CA HIS A 26 -12.09 66.88 -0.19
C HIS A 26 -13.38 66.58 0.59
N GLN A 27 -13.70 65.28 0.76
CA GLN A 27 -14.30 64.80 2.00
C GLN A 27 -13.96 63.33 2.27
N GLN A 28 -13.22 63.16 3.37
CA GLN A 28 -13.27 62.08 4.36
C GLN A 28 -13.41 60.61 3.93
N ILE A 29 -12.38 59.88 4.35
CA ILE A 29 -12.28 58.43 4.45
C ILE A 29 -13.49 57.86 5.20
N ASP A 30 -14.32 57.07 4.54
CA ASP A 30 -15.18 56.07 5.18
C ASP A 30 -14.54 54.68 4.99
N MET A 31 -13.72 54.31 5.98
CA MET A 31 -13.11 52.99 6.12
C MET A 31 -14.15 52.02 6.68
N ASN A 32 -15.11 51.57 5.86
CA ASN A 32 -15.93 50.37 6.18
C ASN A 32 -16.85 49.86 5.06
N PHE A 33 -16.35 49.67 3.84
CA PHE A 33 -17.10 48.87 2.86
C PHE A 33 -16.17 48.07 1.92
N LEU A 34 -15.40 47.17 2.54
CA LEU A 34 -14.81 46.02 1.86
C LEU A 34 -15.25 44.78 2.65
N GLN A 35 -16.54 44.45 2.58
CA GLN A 35 -16.90 43.04 2.46
C GLN A 35 -16.43 42.62 1.06
N LYS A 36 -15.13 42.29 0.95
CA LYS A 36 -14.67 41.39 -0.09
C LYS A 36 -15.49 40.13 0.13
N GLU A 37 -16.44 39.88 -0.77
CA GLU A 37 -16.92 38.53 -1.00
C GLU A 37 -15.68 37.66 -1.09
N GLU A 38 -15.58 36.69 -0.19
CA GLU A 38 -14.61 35.62 -0.29
C GLU A 38 -14.90 34.92 -1.62
N GLU A 39 -14.18 35.32 -2.67
CA GLU A 39 -13.94 34.47 -3.82
C GLU A 39 -13.28 33.22 -3.24
N LYS A 40 -14.10 32.21 -2.94
CA LYS A 40 -13.65 30.84 -2.85
C LYS A 40 -13.00 30.56 -4.19
N GLU A 41 -11.68 30.52 -4.20
CA GLU A 41 -10.95 29.76 -5.20
C GLU A 41 -11.49 28.33 -5.10
N GLU A 42 -12.48 28.02 -5.95
CA GLU A 42 -12.79 26.66 -6.32
C GLU A 42 -11.54 26.16 -7.05
N GLU A 43 -10.56 25.67 -6.29
CA GLU A 43 -9.50 24.82 -6.82
C GLU A 43 -10.21 23.73 -7.62
N ASP A 44 -10.04 23.79 -8.94
CA ASP A 44 -10.59 22.86 -9.91
C ASP A 44 -10.34 21.42 -9.41
N GLU A 45 -11.40 20.75 -8.90
CA GLU A 45 -11.28 19.40 -8.34
C GLU A 45 -10.69 18.39 -9.35
N SER A 46 -10.67 18.76 -10.64
CA SER A 46 -10.04 18.01 -11.72
C SER A 46 -8.50 17.99 -11.68
N MET A 47 -7.85 18.91 -10.94
CA MET A 47 -6.40 18.93 -10.76
C MET A 47 -5.91 18.33 -9.43
N LYS A 48 -6.81 17.80 -8.58
CA LYS A 48 -6.38 17.01 -7.42
C LYS A 48 -5.75 15.71 -7.92
N LYS A 49 -4.46 15.55 -7.65
CA LYS A 49 -3.70 14.33 -7.93
C LYS A 49 -4.44 13.13 -7.32
N PHE A 50 -4.80 12.17 -8.17
CA PHE A 50 -5.45 10.94 -7.73
C PHE A 50 -4.47 10.12 -6.88
N GLU A 51 -4.68 10.11 -5.56
CA GLU A 51 -3.82 9.42 -4.57
C GLU A 51 -4.65 8.41 -3.77
N PRO A 52 -4.83 7.17 -4.27
CA PRO A 52 -5.53 6.11 -3.55
C PRO A 52 -4.68 5.57 -2.39
N PHE A 53 -5.32 4.89 -1.44
CA PHE A 53 -4.71 4.17 -0.30
C PHE A 53 -3.92 5.04 0.69
N THR A 54 -4.09 6.37 0.67
CA THR A 54 -3.36 7.32 1.55
C THR A 54 -3.63 7.13 3.04
N TYR A 55 -4.73 6.47 3.41
CA TYR A 55 -5.09 6.13 4.79
C TYR A 55 -4.38 4.88 5.33
N ILE A 56 -3.64 4.16 4.50
CA ILE A 56 -2.83 3.02 4.94
C ILE A 56 -1.54 3.52 5.59
N ASN A 57 -1.30 3.07 6.82
CA ASN A 57 -0.18 3.46 7.67
C ASN A 57 0.36 2.24 8.44
N GLU A 58 1.39 2.42 9.25
CA GLU A 58 2.01 1.32 10.01
C GLU A 58 1.04 0.66 11.00
N GLU A 59 0.06 1.39 11.54
CA GLU A 59 -0.89 0.90 12.54
C GLU A 59 -1.94 -0.04 11.93
N ASN A 60 -2.42 0.25 10.71
CA ASN A 60 -3.41 -0.56 10.01
C ASN A 60 -2.82 -1.48 8.93
N LEU A 61 -1.51 -1.44 8.67
CA LEU A 61 -0.86 -2.29 7.68
C LEU A 61 -1.13 -3.77 7.93
N LYS A 62 -0.97 -4.23 9.17
CA LYS A 62 -1.26 -5.63 9.52
C LYS A 62 -2.72 -6.01 9.25
N ARG A 63 -3.66 -5.10 9.51
CA ARG A 63 -5.09 -5.32 9.21
C ARG A 63 -5.34 -5.46 7.71
N LEU A 64 -4.66 -4.66 6.89
CA LEU A 64 -4.69 -4.80 5.43
C LEU A 64 -4.19 -6.19 4.99
N ILE A 65 -3.08 -6.66 5.58
CA ILE A 65 -2.55 -8.00 5.27
C ILE A 65 -3.53 -9.09 5.69
N TYR A 66 -4.10 -9.01 6.89
CA TYR A 66 -5.15 -9.92 7.34
C TYR A 66 -6.37 -9.89 6.40
N LEU A 67 -6.81 -8.70 5.96
CA LEU A 67 -7.91 -8.54 5.01
C LEU A 67 -7.68 -9.34 3.73
N PHE A 68 -6.49 -9.16 3.12
CA PHE A 68 -6.13 -9.87 1.90
C PHE A 68 -6.05 -11.38 2.09
N LEU A 69 -5.50 -11.82 3.23
CA LEU A 69 -5.28 -13.22 3.51
C LEU A 69 -6.59 -13.96 3.79
N ILE A 70 -7.48 -13.41 4.61
CA ILE A 70 -8.74 -14.06 4.96
C ILE A 70 -9.66 -14.11 3.72
N ARG A 71 -9.65 -13.08 2.88
CA ARG A 71 -10.42 -13.03 1.62
C ARG A 71 -9.79 -13.81 0.48
N LYS A 72 -8.57 -14.33 0.66
CA LYS A 72 -7.76 -14.96 -0.41
C LYS A 72 -7.71 -14.06 -1.64
N GLU A 73 -7.33 -12.80 -1.42
CA GLU A 73 -7.28 -11.78 -2.46
C GLU A 73 -6.37 -12.20 -3.61
N ASP A 74 -6.78 -11.86 -4.84
CA ASP A 74 -5.97 -12.17 -6.00
C ASP A 74 -4.62 -11.42 -5.93
N PRO A 75 -3.48 -12.08 -6.24
CA PRO A 75 -2.16 -11.48 -6.15
C PRO A 75 -1.99 -10.17 -6.96
N TRP A 76 -2.77 -10.00 -8.04
CA TRP A 76 -2.74 -8.77 -8.84
C TRP A 76 -3.32 -7.57 -8.09
N VAL A 77 -4.40 -7.75 -7.31
CA VAL A 77 -4.99 -6.68 -6.49
C VAL A 77 -3.98 -6.25 -5.43
N ILE A 78 -3.35 -7.23 -4.77
CA ILE A 78 -2.30 -6.96 -3.78
C ILE A 78 -1.16 -6.18 -4.44
N ALA A 79 -0.68 -6.60 -5.62
CA ALA A 79 0.38 -5.92 -6.35
C ALA A 79 0.04 -4.46 -6.69
N ILE A 80 -1.21 -4.20 -7.13
CA ILE A 80 -1.69 -2.83 -7.38
C ILE A 80 -1.64 -2.02 -6.10
N VAL A 81 -2.26 -2.50 -5.02
CA VAL A 81 -2.31 -1.76 -3.76
C VAL A 81 -0.90 -1.43 -3.27
N LEU A 82 0.00 -2.42 -3.25
CA LEU A 82 1.39 -2.22 -2.84
C LEU A 82 2.14 -1.21 -3.73
N SER A 83 1.83 -1.12 -5.03
CA SER A 83 2.47 -0.16 -5.93
C SER A 83 2.13 1.31 -5.64
N TYR A 84 0.97 1.55 -5.00
CA TYR A 84 0.54 2.89 -4.58
C TYR A 84 0.95 3.23 -3.14
N LEU A 85 1.35 2.24 -2.34
CA LEU A 85 1.84 2.49 -0.98
C LEU A 85 3.24 3.11 -1.01
N LYS A 86 3.59 3.79 0.10
CA LYS A 86 4.97 4.24 0.34
C LYS A 86 5.92 3.03 0.27
N PRO A 87 7.14 3.15 -0.31
CA PRO A 87 8.06 2.03 -0.48
C PRO A 87 8.34 1.24 0.79
N GLU A 88 8.40 1.91 1.94
CA GLU A 88 8.61 1.26 3.23
C GLU A 88 7.43 0.40 3.68
N LEU A 89 6.20 0.91 3.52
CA LEU A 89 4.98 0.15 3.82
C LEU A 89 4.82 -1.03 2.86
N ALA A 90 5.13 -0.84 1.57
CA ALA A 90 5.08 -1.89 0.57
C ALA A 90 6.07 -3.03 0.88
N ARG A 91 7.31 -2.68 1.25
CA ARG A 91 8.34 -3.64 1.66
C ARG A 91 7.93 -4.40 2.92
N GLN A 92 7.42 -3.70 3.93
CA GLN A 92 6.95 -4.31 5.17
C GLN A 92 5.76 -5.23 4.92
N ALA A 93 4.76 -4.78 4.16
CA ALA A 93 3.62 -5.58 3.74
C ALA A 93 4.04 -6.85 3.01
N LEU A 94 4.97 -6.76 2.06
CA LEU A 94 5.46 -7.92 1.32
C LEU A 94 6.08 -8.95 2.26
N SER A 95 6.88 -8.51 3.24
CA SER A 95 7.52 -9.42 4.21
C SER A 95 6.54 -10.14 5.16
N MET A 96 5.33 -9.59 5.33
CA MET A 96 4.30 -10.14 6.22
C MET A 96 3.48 -11.27 5.57
N PHE A 97 3.49 -11.38 4.24
CA PHE A 97 2.75 -12.44 3.55
C PHE A 97 3.47 -13.80 3.64
N PRO A 98 2.74 -14.92 3.49
CA PRO A 98 3.35 -16.23 3.24
C PRO A 98 4.22 -16.23 1.98
N VAL A 99 5.32 -16.98 1.99
CA VAL A 99 6.32 -17.06 0.91
C VAL A 99 5.69 -17.30 -0.47
N GLU A 100 4.65 -18.14 -0.54
CA GLU A 100 3.95 -18.41 -1.79
C GLU A 100 3.24 -17.16 -2.35
N ILE A 101 2.58 -16.38 -1.50
CA ILE A 101 1.89 -15.15 -1.90
C ILE A 101 2.92 -14.09 -2.27
N GLN A 102 4.02 -13.98 -1.52
CA GLN A 102 5.13 -13.06 -1.85
C GLN A 102 5.61 -13.28 -3.30
N ALA A 103 5.86 -14.54 -3.67
CA ALA A 103 6.31 -14.89 -5.01
C ALA A 103 5.26 -14.57 -6.08
N LYS A 104 3.98 -14.87 -5.82
CA LYS A 104 2.89 -14.56 -6.77
C LYS A 104 2.70 -13.06 -6.96
N VAL A 105 2.73 -12.28 -5.89
CA VAL A 105 2.63 -10.81 -5.94
C VAL A 105 3.80 -10.23 -6.71
N ALA A 106 5.04 -10.69 -6.44
CA ALA A 106 6.21 -10.26 -7.17
C ALA A 106 6.12 -10.55 -8.68
N LEU A 107 5.59 -11.72 -9.07
CA LEU A 107 5.35 -12.06 -10.48
C LEU A 107 4.31 -11.14 -11.15
N GLU A 108 3.23 -10.78 -10.44
CA GLU A 108 2.25 -9.82 -10.97
C GLU A 108 2.82 -8.41 -11.05
N SER A 109 3.67 -7.98 -10.10
CA SER A 109 4.34 -6.67 -10.13
C SER A 109 5.29 -6.50 -11.32
N LEU A 110 5.78 -7.59 -11.94
CA LEU A 110 6.60 -7.53 -13.15
C LEU A 110 5.78 -7.26 -14.42
N ARG A 111 4.46 -7.51 -14.38
CA ARG A 111 3.59 -7.37 -15.55
C ARG A 111 3.10 -5.93 -15.63
N VAL A 112 3.44 -5.25 -16.74
CA VAL A 112 2.91 -3.92 -17.03
C VAL A 112 1.45 -4.07 -17.51
N ARG A 113 0.50 -3.58 -16.72
CA ARG A 113 -0.93 -3.51 -17.05
C ARG A 113 -1.45 -2.11 -16.77
N GLN A 114 -2.43 -1.67 -17.56
CA GLN A 114 -3.16 -0.44 -17.31
C GLN A 114 -4.47 -0.79 -16.59
N ALA A 115 -4.59 -0.40 -15.32
CA ALA A 115 -5.86 -0.42 -14.61
C ALA A 115 -6.63 0.88 -14.90
N SER A 116 -7.96 0.79 -15.02
CA SER A 116 -8.83 1.95 -15.15
C SER A 116 -8.93 2.70 -13.81
N LYS A 117 -9.23 4.00 -13.86
CA LYS A 117 -9.41 4.81 -12.66
C LYS A 117 -10.52 4.24 -11.78
N GLU A 118 -11.62 3.82 -12.40
CA GLU A 118 -12.79 3.23 -11.75
C GLU A 118 -12.44 1.91 -11.04
N GLN A 119 -11.56 1.09 -11.64
CA GLN A 119 -11.07 -0.14 -11.00
C GLN A 119 -10.28 0.19 -9.73
N ILE A 120 -9.39 1.18 -9.80
CA ILE A 120 -8.56 1.57 -8.66
C ILE A 120 -9.43 2.20 -7.55
N GLU A 121 -10.39 3.05 -7.91
CA GLU A 121 -11.36 3.64 -6.97
C GLU A 121 -12.25 2.58 -6.31
N ALA A 122 -12.64 1.53 -7.04
CA ALA A 122 -13.43 0.44 -6.46
C ALA A 122 -12.62 -0.35 -5.42
N ILE A 123 -11.34 -0.63 -5.71
CA ILE A 123 -10.42 -1.30 -4.77
C ILE A 123 -10.16 -0.40 -3.56
N ASP A 124 -9.88 0.88 -3.77
CA ASP A 124 -9.64 1.85 -2.70
C ASP A 124 -10.83 1.96 -1.74
N ASN A 125 -12.04 2.13 -2.28
CA ASN A 125 -13.24 2.23 -1.46
C ASN A 125 -13.56 0.92 -0.72
N ASP A 126 -13.33 -0.25 -1.33
CA ASP A 126 -13.53 -1.53 -0.65
C ASP A 126 -12.56 -1.66 0.53
N ILE A 127 -11.27 -1.37 0.34
CA ILE A 127 -10.28 -1.45 1.40
C ILE A 127 -10.60 -0.44 2.49
N LYS A 128 -10.88 0.82 2.14
CA LYS A 128 -11.21 1.90 3.08
C LYS A 128 -12.37 1.54 4.00
N ASN A 129 -13.42 0.94 3.45
CA ASN A 129 -14.62 0.58 4.21
C ASN A 129 -14.47 -0.70 5.05
N ASN A 130 -13.39 -1.47 4.90
CA ASN A 130 -13.26 -2.78 5.54
C ASN A 130 -11.99 -2.95 6.39
N VAL A 131 -10.90 -2.24 6.07
CA VAL A 131 -9.59 -2.42 6.69
C VAL A 131 -9.63 -2.19 8.21
N ASP A 132 -10.42 -1.21 8.66
CA ASP A 132 -10.55 -0.89 10.09
C ASP A 132 -11.39 -1.90 10.87
N PHE A 133 -12.22 -2.68 10.19
CA PHE A 133 -13.10 -3.68 10.80
C PHE A 133 -12.48 -5.08 10.84
N VAL A 134 -11.23 -5.22 10.40
CA VAL A 134 -10.48 -6.46 10.58
C VAL A 134 -10.10 -6.61 12.05
N MET A 135 -10.72 -7.58 12.70
CA MET A 135 -10.57 -7.85 14.12
C MET A 135 -9.93 -9.22 14.37
N GLY A 136 -9.28 -9.36 15.53
CA GLY A 136 -8.67 -10.60 15.98
C GLY A 136 -7.18 -10.71 15.63
N GLY A 137 -6.70 -11.95 15.50
CA GLY A 137 -5.29 -12.26 15.32
C GLY A 137 -4.60 -12.69 16.61
N ILE A 138 -3.43 -13.32 16.46
CA ILE A 138 -2.62 -13.81 17.59
C ILE A 138 -2.22 -12.64 18.49
N GLU A 139 -1.91 -11.47 17.93
CA GLU A 139 -1.49 -10.30 18.69
C GLU A 139 -2.60 -9.79 19.60
N GLN A 140 -3.84 -9.79 19.13
CA GLN A 140 -4.98 -9.34 19.93
C GLN A 140 -5.26 -10.31 21.08
N LEU A 141 -5.20 -11.62 20.81
CA LEU A 141 -5.32 -12.64 21.85
C LEU A 141 -4.15 -12.54 22.84
N THR A 142 -2.93 -12.32 22.36
CA THR A 142 -1.74 -12.16 23.20
C THR A 142 -1.95 -10.99 24.16
N LYS A 143 -2.38 -9.82 23.66
CA LYS A 143 -2.72 -8.66 24.50
C LYS A 143 -3.80 -8.99 25.54
N MET A 144 -4.86 -9.71 25.16
CA MET A 144 -5.90 -10.13 26.12
C MET A 144 -5.36 -11.11 27.17
N LEU A 145 -4.51 -12.07 26.78
CA LEU A 145 -3.88 -13.03 27.68
C LEU A 145 -2.81 -12.38 28.57
N GLU A 146 -2.26 -11.26 28.13
CA GLU A 146 -1.32 -10.47 28.88
C GLU A 146 -1.98 -9.76 30.07
N ASP A 147 -3.21 -9.28 29.90
CA ASP A 147 -3.99 -8.61 30.97
C ASP A 147 -4.85 -9.59 31.79
N ALA A 148 -4.99 -10.84 31.35
CA ALA A 148 -5.77 -11.87 32.03
C ALA A 148 -5.04 -12.44 33.25
N ASP A 149 -5.80 -12.82 34.28
CA ASP A 149 -5.26 -13.51 35.47
C ASP A 149 -4.60 -14.86 35.12
N ALA A 150 -3.71 -15.31 36.00
CA ALA A 150 -2.92 -16.53 35.81
C ALA A 150 -3.80 -17.77 35.53
N GLN A 151 -4.95 -17.89 36.18
CA GLN A 151 -5.83 -19.05 36.01
C GLN A 151 -6.52 -19.03 34.64
N THR A 152 -7.07 -17.88 34.24
CA THR A 152 -7.68 -17.70 32.91
C THR A 152 -6.67 -17.97 31.80
N LYS A 153 -5.46 -17.40 31.92
CA LYS A 153 -4.37 -17.60 30.97
C LYS A 153 -4.00 -19.07 30.83
N LYS A 154 -3.82 -19.78 31.96
CA LYS A 154 -3.53 -21.22 31.98
C LYS A 154 -4.60 -22.04 31.29
N ASN A 155 -5.87 -21.80 31.61
CA ASN A 155 -7.00 -22.53 31.03
C ASN A 155 -7.05 -22.38 29.49
N ILE A 156 -6.90 -21.15 28.99
CA ILE A 156 -6.92 -20.87 27.55
C ILE A 156 -5.72 -21.55 26.86
N ILE A 157 -4.53 -21.43 27.44
CA ILE A 157 -3.31 -22.00 26.86
C ILE A 157 -3.36 -23.53 26.84
N GLU A 158 -3.86 -24.18 27.89
CA GLU A 158 -4.01 -25.64 27.96
C GLU A 158 -5.05 -26.16 26.95
N TYR A 159 -6.15 -25.43 26.79
CA TYR A 159 -7.14 -25.70 25.75
C TYR A 159 -6.53 -25.61 24.35
N LEU A 160 -5.79 -24.53 24.05
CA LEU A 160 -5.11 -24.34 22.77
C LEU A 160 -4.08 -25.44 22.51
N LYS A 161 -3.28 -25.82 23.51
CA LYS A 161 -2.31 -26.91 23.42
C LYS A 161 -2.96 -28.24 23.03
N THR A 162 -4.18 -28.49 23.50
CA THR A 162 -4.91 -29.74 23.24
C THR A 162 -5.63 -29.73 21.90
N GLN A 163 -6.32 -28.63 21.58
CA GLN A 163 -7.21 -28.57 20.40
C GLN A 163 -6.51 -28.09 19.13
N LYS A 164 -5.53 -27.19 19.26
CA LYS A 164 -4.82 -26.55 18.15
C LYS A 164 -3.32 -26.37 18.48
N PRO A 165 -2.54 -27.46 18.51
CA PRO A 165 -1.11 -27.42 18.89
C PRO A 165 -0.28 -26.48 18.02
N ASP A 166 -0.62 -26.36 16.74
CA ASP A 166 0.02 -25.48 15.77
C ASP A 166 -0.15 -23.98 16.12
N ILE A 167 -1.32 -23.60 16.62
CA ILE A 167 -1.61 -22.23 17.08
C ILE A 167 -0.95 -21.98 18.43
N TYR A 168 -0.97 -22.96 19.32
CA TYR A 168 -0.29 -22.89 20.61
C TYR A 168 1.20 -22.59 20.44
N GLU A 169 1.91 -23.28 19.55
CA GLU A 169 3.33 -23.00 19.28
C GLU A 169 3.57 -21.57 18.78
N LYS A 170 2.67 -21.02 17.95
CA LYS A 170 2.75 -19.64 17.48
C LYS A 170 2.53 -18.64 18.61
N ILE A 171 1.49 -18.84 19.43
CA ILE A 171 1.19 -17.98 20.59
C ILE A 171 2.34 -18.03 21.60
N LYS A 172 2.91 -19.21 21.85
CA LYS A 172 4.04 -19.40 22.77
C LYS A 172 5.27 -18.59 22.34
N LYS A 173 5.51 -18.41 21.04
CA LYS A 173 6.63 -17.59 20.54
C LYS A 173 6.43 -16.09 20.79
N VAL A 174 5.18 -15.64 20.89
CA VAL A 174 4.84 -14.22 21.06
C VAL A 174 4.68 -13.87 22.54
N LEU A 175 4.16 -14.78 23.35
CA LEU A 175 4.02 -14.59 24.79
C LEU A 175 5.39 -14.70 25.48
N LEU A 176 5.76 -13.65 26.21
CA LEU A 176 6.84 -13.71 27.17
C LEU A 176 6.47 -14.71 28.28
N THR A 177 7.29 -15.73 28.44
CA THR A 177 7.21 -16.74 29.49
C THR A 177 8.28 -16.49 30.57
N PHE A 178 8.15 -17.12 31.73
CA PHE A 178 9.18 -16.99 32.77
C PHE A 178 10.53 -17.58 32.32
N GLU A 179 10.51 -18.65 31.52
CA GLU A 179 11.71 -19.32 31.00
C GLU A 179 12.54 -18.41 30.08
N ASP A 180 11.88 -17.49 29.39
CA ASP A 180 12.49 -16.56 28.45
C ASP A 180 13.52 -15.63 29.11
N ILE A 181 13.41 -15.38 30.42
CA ILE A 181 14.32 -14.57 31.22
C ILE A 181 15.78 -15.05 31.11
N LEU A 182 16.00 -16.34 30.85
CA LEU A 182 17.34 -16.90 30.64
C LEU A 182 18.11 -16.21 29.50
N SER A 183 17.39 -15.76 28.48
CA SER A 183 17.99 -15.15 27.29
C SER A 183 18.15 -13.63 27.37
N PHE A 184 17.70 -13.00 28.47
CA PHE A 184 17.94 -11.59 28.73
C PHE A 184 19.41 -11.33 29.07
N ALA A 185 19.89 -10.15 28.69
CA ALA A 185 21.21 -9.68 29.07
C ALA A 185 21.32 -9.54 30.60
N ASP A 186 22.50 -9.83 31.15
CA ASP A 186 22.74 -9.77 32.61
C ASP A 186 22.38 -8.39 33.19
N LYS A 187 22.64 -7.30 32.45
CA LYS A 187 22.27 -5.93 32.83
C LYS A 187 20.75 -5.74 32.97
N ASP A 188 19.98 -6.36 32.08
CA ASP A 188 18.52 -6.26 32.09
C ASP A 188 17.94 -7.08 33.25
N VAL A 189 18.46 -8.29 33.47
CA VAL A 189 18.10 -9.13 34.63
C VAL A 189 18.38 -8.44 35.95
N GLN A 190 19.52 -7.74 36.09
CA GLN A 190 19.80 -6.93 37.28
C GLN A 190 18.78 -5.80 37.49
N THR A 191 18.29 -5.19 36.42
CA THR A 191 17.29 -4.12 36.48
C THR A 191 15.93 -4.68 36.91
N ILE A 192 15.55 -5.84 36.36
CA ILE A 192 14.33 -6.58 36.72
C ILE A 192 14.37 -6.97 38.20
N ILE A 193 15.48 -7.53 38.67
CA ILE A 193 15.61 -7.94 40.07
C ILE A 193 15.46 -6.76 41.04
N ARG A 194 15.94 -5.57 40.67
CA ARG A 194 15.83 -4.36 41.51
C ARG A 194 14.39 -3.82 41.60
N SER A 195 13.53 -4.13 40.65
CA SER A 195 12.13 -3.68 40.64
C SER A 195 11.16 -4.66 41.32
N VAL A 196 11.61 -5.85 41.71
CA VAL A 196 10.77 -6.90 42.29
C VAL A 196 11.17 -7.18 43.75
N SER A 197 10.19 -7.53 44.59
CA SER A 197 10.43 -7.90 45.99
C SER A 197 11.21 -9.21 46.12
N SER A 198 12.05 -9.35 47.14
CA SER A 198 12.79 -10.59 47.40
C SER A 198 11.86 -11.78 47.70
N GLU A 199 10.65 -11.54 48.21
CA GLU A 199 9.63 -12.57 48.43
C GLU A 199 9.03 -13.09 47.13
N ASP A 200 8.70 -12.21 46.18
CA ASP A 200 8.18 -12.64 44.87
C ASP A 200 9.27 -13.38 44.09
N VAL A 201 10.53 -12.92 44.14
CA VAL A 201 11.67 -13.63 43.54
C VAL A 201 11.86 -15.02 44.17
N ALA A 202 11.83 -15.12 45.50
CA ALA A 202 11.96 -16.40 46.21
C ALA A 202 10.84 -17.39 45.83
N ARG A 203 9.60 -16.92 45.78
CA ARG A 203 8.45 -17.76 45.39
C ARG A 203 8.54 -18.22 43.94
N ALA A 204 8.92 -17.32 43.03
CA ALA A 204 9.04 -17.64 41.60
C ALA A 204 10.16 -18.64 41.30
N LEU A 205 11.27 -18.58 42.07
CA LEU A 205 12.45 -19.43 41.86
C LEU A 205 12.39 -20.79 42.57
N LYS A 206 11.53 -20.97 43.58
CA LYS A 206 11.53 -22.16 44.44
C LYS A 206 11.53 -23.49 43.68
N ASN A 207 10.68 -23.61 42.66
CA ASN A 207 10.57 -24.81 41.81
C ASN A 207 11.07 -24.56 40.38
N ALA A 208 11.81 -23.46 40.16
CA ALA A 208 12.39 -23.17 38.85
C ALA A 208 13.58 -24.09 38.56
N ASP A 209 13.90 -24.27 37.28
CA ASP A 209 15.08 -25.01 36.84
C ASP A 209 16.36 -24.43 37.49
N PRO A 210 17.33 -25.27 37.92
CA PRO A 210 18.60 -24.80 38.46
C PRO A 210 19.29 -23.72 37.62
N GLN A 211 19.18 -23.78 36.29
CA GLN A 211 19.75 -22.76 35.40
C GLN A 211 19.10 -21.38 35.60
N MET A 212 17.78 -21.36 35.83
CA MET A 212 17.04 -20.13 36.11
C MET A 212 17.45 -19.54 37.46
N GLN A 213 17.54 -20.39 38.49
CA GLN A 213 18.01 -19.96 39.81
C GLN A 213 19.41 -19.34 39.74
N GLU A 214 20.34 -20.01 39.04
CA GLU A 214 21.70 -19.51 38.84
C GLU A 214 21.73 -18.17 38.10
N LYS A 215 20.93 -18.01 37.04
CA LYS A 215 20.81 -16.75 36.28
C LYS A 215 20.40 -15.59 37.18
N PHE A 216 19.43 -15.79 38.06
CA PHE A 216 19.00 -14.78 39.02
C PHE A 216 20.09 -14.50 40.07
N PHE A 217 20.62 -15.54 40.72
CA PHE A 217 21.61 -15.36 41.80
C PHE A 217 22.90 -14.70 41.32
N LYS A 218 23.37 -15.03 40.12
CA LYS A 218 24.54 -14.38 39.49
C LYS A 218 24.35 -12.87 39.33
N ASN A 219 23.12 -12.43 39.11
CA ASN A 219 22.75 -11.03 38.88
C ASN A 219 22.29 -10.31 40.17
N MET A 220 22.44 -10.94 41.32
CA MET A 220 22.13 -10.37 42.64
C MET A 220 23.38 -10.01 43.42
N SER A 221 23.23 -9.12 44.41
CA SER A 221 24.25 -8.94 45.45
C SER A 221 24.23 -10.14 46.41
N GLN A 222 25.36 -10.45 47.03
CA GLN A 222 25.45 -11.59 47.97
C GLN A 222 24.43 -11.50 49.11
N GLY A 223 24.16 -10.29 49.60
CA GLY A 223 23.12 -10.07 50.62
C GLY A 223 21.72 -10.43 50.12
N ALA A 224 21.35 -9.99 48.92
CA ALA A 224 20.05 -10.29 48.34
C ALA A 224 19.88 -11.79 48.04
N VAL A 225 20.95 -12.47 47.59
CA VAL A 225 20.95 -13.93 47.40
C VAL A 225 20.66 -14.64 48.73
N ASN A 226 21.33 -14.23 49.81
CA ASN A 226 21.13 -14.85 51.12
C ASN A 226 19.68 -14.67 51.60
N THR A 227 19.13 -13.45 51.48
CA THR A 227 17.73 -13.18 51.83
C THR A 227 16.75 -14.01 51.02
N VAL A 228 16.95 -14.12 49.70
CA VAL A 228 16.07 -14.95 48.84
C VAL A 228 16.16 -16.42 49.22
N LYS A 229 17.37 -16.95 49.49
CA LYS A 229 17.55 -18.34 49.91
C LYS A 229 16.90 -18.63 51.27
N GLU A 230 17.06 -17.74 52.24
CA GLU A 230 16.37 -17.84 53.52
C GLU A 230 14.85 -17.89 53.32
N ILE A 231 14.29 -16.98 52.51
CA ILE A 231 12.85 -16.98 52.20
C ILE A 231 12.44 -18.29 51.51
N MET A 232 13.24 -18.84 50.60
CA MET A 232 12.94 -20.13 49.95
C MET A 232 12.93 -21.31 50.94
N GLU A 233 13.83 -21.31 51.92
CA GLU A 233 13.92 -22.32 52.99
C GLU A 233 12.74 -22.22 53.97
N TYR A 234 12.35 -21.00 54.35
CA TYR A 234 11.24 -20.76 55.30
C TYR A 234 9.86 -20.80 54.65
N ALA A 235 9.76 -20.49 53.35
CA ALA A 235 8.56 -20.75 52.59
C ALA A 235 8.32 -22.26 52.65
N GLY A 236 7.20 -22.69 53.21
CA GLY A 236 6.78 -24.10 53.17
C GLY A 236 6.47 -24.54 51.74
N ASP A 237 5.80 -25.68 51.58
CA ASP A 237 5.36 -26.13 50.25
C ASP A 237 4.45 -25.07 49.60
N LEU A 238 4.93 -24.47 48.52
CA LEU A 238 4.15 -23.53 47.73
C LEU A 238 3.26 -24.32 46.79
N ASN A 239 1.99 -23.94 46.71
CA ASN A 239 1.12 -24.49 45.67
C ASN A 239 1.48 -23.87 44.30
N GLN A 240 1.10 -24.54 43.21
CA GLN A 240 1.44 -24.07 41.86
C GLN A 240 0.88 -22.66 41.58
N GLN A 241 -0.30 -22.35 42.12
CA GLN A 241 -0.93 -21.04 41.93
C GLN A 241 -0.08 -19.89 42.51
N GLN A 242 0.47 -20.06 43.71
CA GLN A 242 1.33 -19.05 44.34
C GLN A 242 2.62 -18.82 43.56
N ILE A 243 3.15 -19.86 42.92
CA ILE A 243 4.32 -19.77 42.06
C ILE A 243 3.96 -19.02 40.78
N ASP A 244 2.86 -19.40 40.13
CA ASP A 244 2.37 -18.77 38.90
C ASP A 244 2.08 -17.27 39.13
N GLU A 245 1.48 -16.90 40.27
CA GLU A 245 1.25 -15.51 40.67
C GLU A 245 2.55 -14.72 40.85
N ALA A 246 3.56 -15.31 41.50
CA ALA A 246 4.85 -14.65 41.70
C ALA A 246 5.61 -14.48 40.37
N GLN A 247 5.57 -15.49 39.50
CA GLN A 247 6.15 -15.40 38.15
C GLN A 247 5.44 -14.34 37.32
N MET A 248 4.11 -14.28 37.36
CA MET A 248 3.33 -13.29 36.62
C MET A 248 3.68 -11.85 37.05
N LYS A 249 3.82 -11.59 38.35
CA LYS A 249 4.29 -10.28 38.83
C LYS A 249 5.66 -9.89 38.30
N ILE A 250 6.59 -10.85 38.18
CA ILE A 250 7.90 -10.59 37.58
C ILE A 250 7.73 -10.21 36.10
N LEU A 251 6.92 -10.95 35.35
CA LEU A 251 6.65 -10.67 33.94
C LEU A 251 5.99 -9.31 33.73
N ASP A 252 5.04 -8.91 34.59
CA ASP A 252 4.40 -7.60 34.52
C ASP A 252 5.39 -6.45 34.77
N ASN A 253 6.33 -6.65 35.70
CA ASN A 253 7.43 -5.71 35.93
C ASN A 253 8.37 -5.62 34.71
N ILE A 254 8.69 -6.74 34.06
CA ILE A 254 9.50 -6.75 32.84
C ILE A 254 8.83 -5.88 31.77
N LYS A 255 7.53 -6.04 31.53
CA LYS A 255 6.80 -5.23 30.56
C LYS A 255 6.81 -3.74 30.90
N ALA A 256 6.61 -3.39 32.17
CA ALA A 256 6.68 -2.01 32.62
C ALA A 256 8.06 -1.41 32.34
N LEU A 257 9.13 -2.15 32.62
CA LEU A 257 10.50 -1.72 32.34
C LEU A 257 10.81 -1.62 30.83
N GLU A 258 10.24 -2.50 30.00
CA GLU A 258 10.35 -2.41 28.54
C GLU A 258 9.64 -1.17 28.00
N ALA A 259 8.41 -0.89 28.47
CA ALA A 259 7.64 0.28 28.07
C ALA A 259 8.32 1.59 28.47
N GLU A 260 9.04 1.59 29.59
CA GLU A 260 9.87 2.72 30.05
C GLU A 260 11.23 2.81 29.33
N GLY A 261 11.59 1.82 28.51
CA GLY A 261 12.89 1.75 27.83
C GLY A 261 14.08 1.48 28.76
N LYS A 262 13.84 0.96 29.97
CA LYS A 262 14.89 0.64 30.96
C LYS A 262 15.60 -0.68 30.68
N ILE A 263 14.93 -1.59 30.00
CA ILE A 263 15.49 -2.87 29.53
C ILE A 263 15.25 -3.04 28.03
N SER A 264 16.06 -3.88 27.40
CA SER A 264 15.93 -4.18 25.97
C SER A 264 14.61 -4.92 25.71
N SER A 265 13.96 -4.65 24.58
CA SER A 265 12.75 -5.38 24.20
C SER A 265 13.08 -6.85 23.90
N TYR A 266 12.34 -7.74 24.54
CA TYR A 266 12.49 -9.18 24.44
C TYR A 266 12.04 -9.74 23.09
N ARG A 267 11.22 -8.99 22.34
CA ARG A 267 10.54 -9.53 21.15
C ARG A 267 11.55 -10.06 20.13
N ARG A 268 11.58 -11.39 20.01
CA ARG A 268 12.08 -12.07 18.81
C ARG A 268 11.32 -11.53 17.61
N SER A 269 12.08 -11.33 16.53
CA SER A 269 11.71 -10.92 15.19
C SER A 269 10.73 -11.87 14.49
N ASP A 270 9.61 -12.19 15.12
CA ASP A 270 8.56 -13.02 14.57
C ASP A 270 7.27 -12.19 14.51
N GLU A 271 7.34 -11.07 13.77
CA GLU A 271 6.17 -10.27 13.38
C GLU A 271 5.39 -10.93 12.23
N GLY A 272 5.50 -12.26 12.08
CA GLY A 272 4.76 -13.01 11.09
C GLY A 272 3.26 -12.82 11.29
N VAL A 273 2.53 -12.56 10.21
CA VAL A 273 1.08 -12.55 10.23
C VAL A 273 0.60 -13.99 10.28
N TYR A 274 0.04 -14.38 11.42
CA TYR A 274 -0.38 -15.75 11.67
C TYR A 274 -1.87 -15.90 11.41
N ILE A 275 -2.22 -16.39 10.22
CA ILE A 275 -3.60 -16.78 9.94
C ILE A 275 -3.89 -18.08 10.68
N VAL A 276 -4.94 -18.05 11.47
CA VAL A 276 -5.69 -19.25 11.86
C VAL A 276 -6.77 -19.40 10.79
N ASP A 277 -6.93 -20.58 10.21
CA ASP A 277 -7.94 -20.82 9.17
C ASP A 277 -9.32 -20.44 9.72
N ILE A 278 -9.79 -19.25 9.35
CA ILE A 278 -11.10 -18.72 9.70
C ILE A 278 -11.99 -19.13 8.52
N GLY A 279 -13.03 -19.91 8.79
CA GLY A 279 -14.02 -20.29 7.78
C GLY A 279 -14.55 -19.09 7.00
N ASP A 280 -15.10 -19.35 5.83
CA ASP A 280 -15.48 -18.36 4.82
C ASP A 280 -16.14 -17.11 5.42
N ILE A 281 -15.58 -15.92 5.12
CA ILE A 281 -16.17 -14.65 5.50
C ILE A 281 -17.52 -14.52 4.78
N SER A 282 -18.59 -14.22 5.53
CA SER A 282 -19.96 -14.13 5.01
C SER A 282 -20.16 -13.11 3.88
N ALA A 283 -19.25 -12.13 3.73
CA ALA A 283 -19.29 -11.09 2.72
C ALA A 283 -18.51 -11.41 1.42
N ASP A 284 -17.83 -12.56 1.35
CA ASP A 284 -16.83 -12.81 0.30
C ASP A 284 -17.46 -13.22 -1.05
N GLU A 285 -18.62 -13.88 -1.05
CA GLU A 285 -19.29 -14.35 -2.27
C GLU A 285 -19.92 -13.21 -3.10
N GLU A 286 -20.59 -12.24 -2.48
CA GLU A 286 -21.11 -11.07 -3.19
C GLU A 286 -20.00 -10.14 -3.65
N ARG A 287 -18.94 -10.02 -2.84
CA ARG A 287 -17.72 -9.27 -3.17
C ARG A 287 -17.04 -9.87 -4.39
N LYS A 288 -16.76 -11.18 -4.38
CA LYS A 288 -16.22 -11.92 -5.53
C LYS A 288 -17.08 -11.79 -6.77
N LYS A 289 -18.42 -11.74 -6.66
CA LYS A 289 -19.29 -11.47 -7.83
C LYS A 289 -19.16 -10.04 -8.36
N ARG A 290 -19.04 -9.04 -7.48
CA ARG A 290 -18.80 -7.63 -7.86
C ARG A 290 -17.45 -7.46 -8.54
N PHE A 291 -16.39 -7.96 -7.91
CA PHE A 291 -15.04 -7.89 -8.50
C PHE A 291 -14.88 -8.81 -9.68
N ALA A 292 -15.50 -9.99 -9.74
CA ALA A 292 -15.49 -10.82 -10.95
C ALA A 292 -16.17 -10.10 -12.12
N LYS A 293 -17.12 -9.19 -11.91
CA LYS A 293 -17.66 -8.33 -13.00
C LYS A 293 -16.63 -7.30 -13.47
N ILE A 294 -15.88 -6.72 -12.54
CA ILE A 294 -14.81 -5.72 -12.79
C ILE A 294 -13.57 -6.38 -13.43
N THR A 295 -13.20 -7.58 -13.00
CA THR A 295 -12.10 -8.40 -13.52
C THR A 295 -12.48 -9.13 -14.81
N LYS A 296 -13.76 -9.53 -14.99
CA LYS A 296 -14.26 -10.04 -16.28
C LYS A 296 -14.41 -8.95 -17.34
N GLN A 297 -14.50 -7.67 -16.97
CA GLN A 297 -14.40 -6.59 -17.95
C GLN A 297 -13.03 -6.53 -18.65
N GLU A 298 -11.99 -7.16 -18.11
CA GLU A 298 -10.71 -7.38 -18.83
C GLU A 298 -10.69 -8.65 -19.69
N ASN A 299 -11.65 -9.57 -19.55
CA ASN A 299 -11.66 -10.85 -20.28
C ASN A 299 -12.93 -11.15 -21.10
N THR A 300 -13.90 -10.25 -21.14
CA THR A 300 -14.98 -10.26 -22.12
C THR A 300 -15.06 -8.88 -22.76
N GLY A 301 -14.10 -8.59 -23.63
CA GLY A 301 -14.19 -7.47 -24.54
C GLY A 301 -15.29 -7.70 -25.58
N GLU A 302 -16.55 -7.59 -25.18
CA GLU A 302 -17.50 -6.89 -26.05
C GLU A 302 -17.13 -5.41 -25.98
N LYS A 303 -16.13 -5.16 -26.79
CA LYS A 303 -15.38 -3.95 -26.97
C LYS A 303 -16.38 -3.01 -27.65
N ASN A 304 -17.03 -2.13 -26.90
CA ASN A 304 -17.63 -0.94 -27.51
C ASN A 304 -16.46 -0.02 -27.89
N ILE A 305 -15.67 -0.48 -28.86
CA ILE A 305 -14.56 0.27 -29.44
C ILE A 305 -15.23 1.38 -30.22
N ASN A 306 -14.98 2.62 -29.82
CA ASN A 306 -15.29 3.74 -30.67
C ASN A 306 -14.31 3.73 -31.86
N LEU A 307 -14.49 2.81 -32.82
CA LEU A 307 -13.64 2.67 -34.01
C LEU A 307 -13.61 3.97 -34.81
N GLU A 308 -14.66 4.79 -34.69
CA GLU A 308 -14.77 6.11 -35.31
C GLU A 308 -13.74 7.11 -34.73
N GLU A 309 -13.51 7.10 -33.41
CA GLU A 309 -12.51 7.93 -32.75
C GLU A 309 -11.08 7.50 -33.10
N TYR A 310 -10.83 6.19 -33.15
CA TYR A 310 -9.56 5.64 -33.65
C TYR A 310 -9.33 5.98 -35.11
N MET A 311 -10.38 5.95 -35.94
CA MET A 311 -10.30 6.34 -37.34
C MET A 311 -9.94 7.82 -37.50
N GLN A 312 -10.54 8.69 -36.69
CA GLN A 312 -10.23 10.12 -36.70
C GLN A 312 -8.78 10.39 -36.30
N ALA A 313 -8.29 9.73 -35.25
CA ALA A 313 -6.89 9.83 -34.83
C ALA A 313 -5.92 9.31 -35.89
N ALA A 314 -6.21 8.16 -36.49
CA ALA A 314 -5.40 7.55 -37.55
C ALA A 314 -5.25 8.47 -38.76
N VAL A 315 -6.36 9.05 -39.21
CA VAL A 315 -6.36 10.02 -40.33
C VAL A 315 -5.61 11.30 -39.95
N ASN A 316 -5.70 11.75 -38.71
CA ASN A 316 -4.95 12.92 -38.24
C ASN A 316 -3.43 12.67 -38.30
N PHE A 317 -2.95 11.53 -37.79
CA PHE A 317 -1.54 11.15 -37.90
C PHE A 317 -1.09 10.99 -39.36
N PHE A 318 -1.95 10.39 -40.20
CA PHE A 318 -1.68 10.26 -41.63
C PHE A 318 -1.50 11.63 -42.31
N ASN A 319 -2.38 12.59 -42.02
CA ASN A 319 -2.30 13.95 -42.55
C ASN A 319 -1.08 14.74 -42.04
N GLN A 320 -0.57 14.37 -40.85
CA GLN A 320 0.67 14.91 -40.30
C GLN A 320 1.94 14.27 -40.89
N ASN A 321 1.79 13.33 -41.85
CA ASN A 321 2.85 12.47 -42.38
C ASN A 321 3.53 11.57 -41.33
N ASP A 322 2.91 11.39 -40.16
CA ASP A 322 3.35 10.40 -39.17
C ASP A 322 2.75 9.03 -39.52
N PHE A 323 3.32 8.43 -40.57
CA PHE A 323 2.86 7.15 -41.10
C PHE A 323 3.10 5.98 -40.13
N ASN A 324 4.05 6.09 -39.20
CA ASN A 324 4.32 5.02 -38.22
C ASN A 324 3.25 4.98 -37.13
N SER A 325 2.81 6.14 -36.63
CA SER A 325 1.70 6.22 -35.69
C SER A 325 0.39 5.85 -36.39
N ALA A 326 0.14 6.38 -37.59
CA ALA A 326 -1.05 6.07 -38.38
C ALA A 326 -1.19 4.56 -38.67
N LEU A 327 -0.08 3.87 -38.98
CA LEU A 327 -0.05 2.45 -39.26
C LEU A 327 -0.63 1.62 -38.11
N GLN A 328 -0.21 1.90 -36.87
CA GLN A 328 -0.66 1.15 -35.69
C GLN A 328 -2.18 1.26 -35.49
N TYR A 329 -2.72 2.46 -35.71
CA TYR A 329 -4.16 2.68 -35.59
C TYR A 329 -4.94 2.01 -36.71
N PHE A 330 -4.48 2.08 -37.96
CA PHE A 330 -5.16 1.42 -39.07
C PHE A 330 -5.10 -0.11 -38.97
N GLU A 331 -3.96 -0.70 -38.58
CA GLU A 331 -3.84 -2.15 -38.31
C GLU A 331 -4.80 -2.61 -37.22
N TYR A 332 -4.94 -1.80 -36.16
CA TYR A 332 -5.89 -2.07 -35.10
C TYR A 332 -7.35 -2.00 -35.57
N ILE A 333 -7.71 -1.00 -36.39
CA ILE A 333 -9.06 -0.84 -36.91
C ILE A 333 -9.42 -2.01 -37.83
N VAL A 334 -8.56 -2.40 -38.77
CA VAL A 334 -8.86 -3.53 -39.68
C VAL A 334 -8.83 -4.89 -38.95
N GLY A 335 -8.07 -5.00 -37.86
CA GLY A 335 -8.09 -6.18 -37.00
C GLY A 335 -9.38 -6.30 -36.19
N ALA A 336 -10.02 -5.17 -35.86
CA ALA A 336 -11.27 -5.11 -35.11
C ALA A 336 -12.52 -5.15 -36.00
N ASP A 337 -12.50 -4.46 -37.16
CA ASP A 337 -13.53 -4.48 -38.19
C ASP A 337 -12.90 -4.75 -39.56
N PRO A 338 -12.77 -6.03 -39.95
CA PRO A 338 -12.23 -6.43 -41.25
C PRO A 338 -13.06 -5.94 -42.45
N ASN A 339 -14.31 -5.49 -42.25
CA ASN A 339 -15.18 -5.00 -43.32
C ASN A 339 -15.09 -3.48 -43.52
N ASN A 340 -14.27 -2.78 -42.74
CA ASN A 340 -14.09 -1.35 -42.87
C ASN A 340 -13.22 -0.99 -44.10
N ALA A 341 -13.88 -0.76 -45.24
CA ALA A 341 -13.20 -0.41 -46.49
C ALA A 341 -12.32 0.84 -46.36
N ALA A 342 -12.78 1.88 -45.66
CA ALA A 342 -12.00 3.11 -45.50
C ALA A 342 -10.67 2.84 -44.78
N ALA A 343 -10.69 2.05 -43.71
CA ALA A 343 -9.48 1.68 -42.97
C ALA A 343 -8.49 0.89 -43.86
N TRP A 344 -8.97 -0.05 -44.68
CA TRP A 344 -8.12 -0.77 -45.64
C TRP A 344 -7.49 0.15 -46.69
N GLN A 345 -8.23 1.15 -47.17
CA GLN A 345 -7.70 2.14 -48.12
C GLN A 345 -6.58 2.98 -47.52
N TYR A 346 -6.79 3.52 -46.32
CA TYR A 346 -5.77 4.31 -45.62
C TYR A 346 -4.58 3.47 -45.19
N LEU A 347 -4.79 2.21 -44.81
CA LEU A 347 -3.72 1.26 -44.51
C LEU A 347 -2.85 0.99 -45.75
N GLY A 348 -3.46 0.76 -46.91
CA GLY A 348 -2.75 0.62 -48.18
C GLY A 348 -1.91 1.85 -48.52
N SER A 349 -2.47 3.05 -48.35
CA SER A 349 -1.77 4.33 -48.53
C SER A 349 -0.61 4.50 -47.55
N THR A 350 -0.80 4.10 -46.29
CA THR A 350 0.21 4.20 -45.24
C THR A 350 1.40 3.27 -45.52
N TYR A 351 1.13 2.03 -45.94
CA TYR A 351 2.19 1.11 -46.36
C TYR A 351 2.93 1.60 -47.61
N TYR A 352 2.23 2.22 -48.56
CA TYR A 352 2.85 2.82 -49.74
C TYR A 352 3.82 3.94 -49.35
N SER A 353 3.40 4.85 -48.46
CA SER A 353 4.25 5.93 -47.93
C SER A 353 5.46 5.42 -47.13
N LEU A 354 5.33 4.26 -46.49
CA LEU A 354 6.42 3.58 -45.76
C LEU A 354 7.30 2.70 -46.66
N ASN A 355 7.09 2.71 -47.97
CA ASN A 355 7.82 1.90 -48.95
C ASN A 355 7.67 0.37 -48.72
N ARG A 356 6.58 -0.06 -48.07
CA ARG A 356 6.20 -1.47 -47.86
C ARG A 356 5.23 -1.91 -48.95
N MET A 357 5.75 -2.07 -50.18
CA MET A 357 4.94 -2.27 -51.38
C MET A 357 4.09 -3.55 -51.35
N ASP A 358 4.61 -4.66 -50.80
CA ASP A 358 3.87 -5.92 -50.73
C ASP A 358 2.65 -5.81 -49.80
N ASP A 359 2.83 -5.20 -48.63
CA ASP A 359 1.75 -5.00 -47.66
C ASP A 359 0.71 -3.99 -48.17
N SER A 360 1.17 -2.97 -48.91
CA SER A 360 0.30 -2.00 -49.57
C SER A 360 -0.62 -2.67 -50.59
N VAL A 361 -0.08 -3.55 -51.45
CA VAL A 361 -0.86 -4.32 -52.42
C VAL A 361 -1.90 -5.18 -51.70
N SER A 362 -1.53 -5.90 -50.64
CA SER A 362 -2.47 -6.74 -49.89
C SER A 362 -3.59 -5.95 -49.21
N ALA A 363 -3.29 -4.78 -48.65
CA ALA A 363 -4.32 -3.91 -48.05
C ALA A 363 -5.28 -3.33 -49.10
N TYR A 364 -4.77 -2.91 -50.26
CA TYR A 364 -5.61 -2.43 -51.36
C TYR A 364 -6.40 -3.55 -52.06
N GLU A 365 -5.90 -4.78 -52.11
CA GLU A 365 -6.68 -5.94 -52.56
C GLU A 365 -7.93 -6.13 -51.69
N LYS A 366 -7.77 -6.05 -50.36
CA LYS A 366 -8.89 -6.11 -49.42
C LYS A 366 -9.86 -4.94 -49.59
N TYR A 367 -9.36 -3.73 -49.84
CA TYR A 367 -10.21 -2.59 -50.17
C TYR A 367 -11.05 -2.82 -51.44
N VAL A 368 -10.44 -3.33 -52.51
CA VAL A 368 -11.13 -3.60 -53.78
C VAL A 368 -12.14 -4.74 -53.62
N GLU A 369 -11.81 -5.78 -52.85
CA GLU A 369 -12.74 -6.88 -52.53
C GLU A 369 -14.01 -6.36 -51.84
N LEU A 370 -13.88 -5.37 -50.96
CA LEU A 370 -15.00 -4.80 -50.20
C LEU A 370 -15.82 -3.76 -50.98
N THR A 371 -15.20 -3.02 -51.90
CA THR A 371 -15.83 -1.87 -52.58
C THR A 371 -16.13 -2.10 -54.06
N ASN A 372 -15.53 -3.13 -54.66
CA ASN A 372 -15.49 -3.33 -56.12
C ASN A 372 -15.00 -2.09 -56.90
N ASP A 373 -14.12 -1.27 -56.32
CA ASP A 373 -13.56 -0.12 -57.00
C ASP A 373 -12.67 -0.54 -58.19
N GLN A 374 -13.18 -0.32 -59.40
CA GLN A 374 -12.53 -0.67 -60.65
C GLN A 374 -11.26 0.15 -60.91
N GLN A 375 -11.17 1.38 -60.38
CA GLN A 375 -10.01 2.24 -60.60
C GLN A 375 -8.81 1.73 -59.78
N THR A 376 -9.00 1.45 -58.49
CA THR A 376 -7.96 0.87 -57.64
C THR A 376 -7.58 -0.53 -58.12
N ALA A 377 -8.52 -1.34 -58.61
CA ALA A 377 -8.22 -2.64 -59.21
C ALA A 377 -7.31 -2.56 -60.45
N ALA A 378 -7.55 -1.57 -61.32
CA ALA A 378 -6.70 -1.34 -62.49
C ALA A 378 -5.28 -0.90 -62.09
N TRP A 379 -5.17 -0.01 -61.09
CA TRP A 379 -3.88 0.42 -60.53
C TRP A 379 -3.11 -0.72 -59.87
N LEU A 380 -3.77 -1.59 -59.11
CA LEU A 380 -3.17 -2.78 -58.50
C LEU A 380 -2.60 -3.75 -59.54
N ASN A 381 -3.30 -3.95 -60.66
CA ASN A 381 -2.82 -4.81 -61.74
C ASN A 381 -1.54 -4.27 -62.41
N ASP A 382 -1.38 -2.95 -62.48
CA ASP A 382 -0.16 -2.33 -63.00
C ASP A 382 1.01 -2.50 -62.01
N ILE A 383 0.77 -2.24 -60.72
CA ILE A 383 1.79 -2.40 -59.67
C ILE A 383 2.25 -3.85 -59.55
N LYS A 384 1.34 -4.83 -59.58
CA LYS A 384 1.70 -6.25 -59.53
C LYS A 384 2.60 -6.66 -60.70
N LYS A 385 2.31 -6.18 -61.91
CA LYS A 385 3.18 -6.42 -63.08
C LYS A 385 4.57 -5.83 -62.90
N GLN A 386 4.69 -4.64 -62.31
CA GLN A 386 5.98 -4.02 -62.01
C GLN A 386 6.76 -4.77 -60.92
N LEU A 387 6.07 -5.38 -59.96
CA LEU A 387 6.64 -6.23 -58.91
C LEU A 387 6.92 -7.67 -59.36
N GLY A 388 6.61 -8.02 -60.62
CA GLY A 388 6.80 -9.37 -61.18
C GLY A 388 5.85 -10.43 -60.61
N LYS A 389 4.68 -10.02 -60.11
CA LYS A 389 3.63 -10.86 -59.53
C LYS A 389 2.43 -11.04 -60.46
#